data_AF-R6WJM6-F1
#
_entry.id   AF-R6WJM6-F1
#
_cell.length_a   1.000
_cell.length_b   1.000
_cell.length_c   1.000
_cell.angle_alpha   90.00
_cell.angle_beta   90.00
_cell.angle_gamma   90.00
#
_symmetry.space_group_name_H-M   'P 1'
#
loop_
_entity.id
_entity.type
_entity.pdbx_description
1 polymer ?
#
loop_
_entity_poly.entity_id
_entity_poly.type
_entity_poly.pdbx_seq_one_letter_code
_entity_poly.pdbx_strand_id
1 'polypeptide(L)'
;MMKLGESINPEDLFDPVLCACRRRWRRRQPLLLLSLQTGEIAYFEKEVLSWQEQLSETHLADMQSLTDELRELLLQHEVEEEAAVILLPAAEALYSEQLMLPALQRRELQAALMWELQQSVPKAETSYSYSFEANIVGEADEQQYQVTYTALPDTYQAELEQLCSSLLLKLQGIWLGKVTLDAAATAWFAGKPLPPVYRQQQKNLQSVAAAFDRWLPKVSCAVFALALLAYGSALGGCYLAQHNLQKVEQKLKQYEVWEQRIQESEAMERSCQHLEKLLAAAPKASKEANGELERICRQMLPGCWLTALEYCGTKKPLLLQGRAVDALALESLVEQLQKCGYYSRVELLQSEQQGNTIAYKLKLELKEGKK
;
A
#
# COMPACT_ATOMS: atom_id res chain seq x y z
N MET A 1 -8.22 -25.01 47.47
CA MET A 1 -8.71 -25.04 46.08
C MET A 1 -10.00 -24.23 46.03
N MET A 2 -9.91 -23.00 45.53
CA MET A 2 -11.03 -22.05 45.46
C MET A 2 -11.89 -22.38 44.24
N LYS A 3 -13.21 -22.42 44.43
CA LYS A 3 -14.20 -22.62 43.37
C LYS A 3 -14.12 -21.42 42.40
N LEU A 4 -13.92 -21.71 41.12
CA LEU A 4 -14.01 -20.73 40.03
C LEU A 4 -15.39 -20.08 40.09
N GLY A 5 -15.39 -18.75 40.20
CA GLY A 5 -16.60 -17.94 40.29
C GLY A 5 -17.47 -18.10 39.05
N GLU A 6 -18.76 -18.29 39.29
CA GLU A 6 -19.80 -18.13 38.29
C GLU A 6 -19.68 -16.72 37.69
N SER A 7 -19.52 -16.64 36.37
CA SER A 7 -19.52 -15.38 35.65
C SER A 7 -20.92 -14.76 35.75
N ILE A 8 -21.11 -13.84 36.69
CA ILE A 8 -22.33 -13.05 36.82
C ILE A 8 -22.44 -12.19 35.55
N ASN A 9 -23.42 -12.49 34.68
CA ASN A 9 -23.67 -11.66 33.51
C ASN A 9 -24.15 -10.28 33.98
N PRO A 10 -23.66 -9.19 33.38
CA PRO A 10 -24.11 -7.84 33.74
C PRO A 10 -25.61 -7.63 33.48
N GLU A 11 -26.20 -8.35 32.51
CA GLU A 11 -27.64 -8.30 32.21
C GLU A 11 -28.49 -8.73 33.42
N ASP A 12 -28.08 -9.80 34.12
CA ASP A 12 -28.80 -10.35 35.28
C ASP A 12 -28.82 -9.36 36.48
N LEU A 13 -27.82 -8.46 36.56
CA LEU A 13 -27.74 -7.44 37.62
C LEU A 13 -28.66 -6.24 37.34
N PHE A 14 -28.91 -5.91 36.07
CA PHE A 14 -29.73 -4.76 35.69
C PHE A 14 -31.20 -5.11 35.44
N ASP A 15 -31.51 -6.37 35.19
CA ASP A 15 -32.87 -6.88 35.00
C ASP A 15 -33.90 -6.44 36.06
N PRO A 16 -33.62 -6.47 37.38
CA PRO A 16 -34.60 -6.01 38.37
C PRO A 16 -34.86 -4.50 38.29
N VAL A 17 -33.83 -3.71 37.97
CA VAL A 17 -33.95 -2.25 37.82
C VAL A 17 -34.73 -1.91 36.54
N LEU A 18 -34.40 -2.56 35.43
CA LEU A 18 -35.11 -2.41 34.16
C LEU A 18 -36.57 -2.84 34.27
N CYS A 19 -36.85 -3.92 34.99
CA CYS A 19 -38.20 -4.39 35.29
C CYS A 19 -38.99 -3.34 36.08
N ALA A 20 -38.41 -2.77 37.15
CA ALA A 20 -39.05 -1.72 37.93
C ALA A 20 -39.33 -0.45 37.10
N CYS A 21 -38.38 -0.04 36.25
CA CYS A 21 -38.55 1.08 35.33
C CYS A 21 -39.67 0.83 34.31
N ARG A 22 -39.68 -0.34 33.66
CA ARG A 22 -40.75 -0.73 32.72
C ARG A 22 -42.10 -0.75 33.40
N ARG A 23 -42.21 -1.32 34.60
CA ARG A 23 -43.45 -1.34 35.39
C ARG A 23 -43.98 0.06 35.66
N ARG A 24 -43.12 1.00 36.08
CA ARG A 24 -43.51 2.39 36.34
C ARG A 24 -43.98 3.12 35.08
N TRP A 25 -43.36 2.85 33.94
CA TRP A 25 -43.72 3.46 32.67
C TRP A 25 -45.01 2.87 32.09
N ARG A 26 -45.13 1.53 32.03
CA ARG A 26 -46.30 0.82 31.48
C ARG A 26 -47.59 1.09 32.25
N ARG A 27 -47.52 1.26 33.58
CA ARG A 27 -48.68 1.63 34.42
C ARG A 27 -49.31 2.98 34.07
N ARG A 28 -48.58 3.84 33.36
CA ARG A 28 -49.06 5.18 32.96
C ARG A 28 -49.66 5.20 31.57
N GLN A 29 -49.59 4.09 30.83
CA GLN A 29 -50.09 4.01 29.47
C GLN A 29 -51.32 3.12 29.40
N PRO A 30 -52.33 3.49 28.58
CA PRO A 30 -53.39 2.58 28.23
C PRO A 30 -52.83 1.44 27.38
N LEU A 31 -53.32 0.22 27.62
CA LEU A 31 -52.93 -0.98 26.90
C LEU A 31 -54.16 -1.55 26.20
N LEU A 32 -54.04 -1.74 24.90
CA LEU A 32 -55.04 -2.45 24.09
C LEU A 32 -54.45 -3.79 23.66
N LEU A 33 -55.11 -4.87 24.06
CA LEU A 33 -54.78 -6.23 23.66
C LEU A 33 -55.76 -6.69 22.60
N LEU A 34 -55.23 -7.18 21.48
CA LEU A 34 -56.03 -7.74 20.40
C LEU A 34 -55.65 -9.20 20.20
N SER A 35 -56.59 -10.10 20.49
CA SER A 35 -56.46 -11.52 20.19
C SER A 35 -57.18 -11.85 18.90
N LEU A 36 -56.41 -12.01 17.82
CA LEU A 36 -56.92 -12.51 16.55
C LEU A 36 -57.20 -14.03 16.59
N GLN A 37 -56.80 -14.73 17.66
CA GLN A 37 -57.11 -16.15 17.85
C GLN A 37 -58.54 -16.37 18.33
N THR A 38 -59.02 -15.49 19.21
CA THR A 38 -60.34 -15.60 19.86
C THR A 38 -61.31 -14.51 19.40
N GLY A 39 -60.81 -13.52 18.64
CA GLY A 39 -61.55 -12.31 18.29
C GLY A 39 -61.69 -11.35 19.46
N GLU A 40 -61.08 -11.61 20.62
CA GLU A 40 -61.27 -10.78 21.81
C GLU A 40 -60.38 -9.54 21.79
N ILE A 41 -60.98 -8.40 22.11
CA ILE A 41 -60.33 -7.12 22.33
C ILE A 41 -60.45 -6.79 23.82
N ALA A 42 -59.35 -6.43 24.46
CA ALA A 42 -59.37 -5.98 25.84
C ALA A 42 -58.58 -4.68 25.98
N TYR A 43 -59.21 -3.68 26.57
CA TYR A 43 -58.61 -2.38 26.84
C TYR A 43 -58.43 -2.20 28.35
N PHE A 44 -57.20 -1.86 28.73
CA PHE A 44 -56.79 -1.70 30.11
C PHE A 44 -56.31 -0.28 30.36
N GLU A 45 -56.84 0.35 31.39
CA GLU A 45 -56.34 1.61 31.93
C GLU A 45 -55.75 1.37 33.31
N LYS A 46 -54.48 1.74 33.50
CA LYS A 46 -53.81 1.72 34.81
C LYS A 46 -53.91 0.36 35.54
N GLU A 47 -53.75 -0.73 34.80
CA GLU A 47 -53.85 -2.14 35.26
C GLU A 47 -55.29 -2.66 35.51
N VAL A 48 -56.32 -1.85 35.28
CA VAL A 48 -57.72 -2.26 35.41
C VAL A 48 -58.30 -2.48 34.02
N LEU A 49 -59.04 -3.58 33.84
CA LEU A 49 -59.79 -3.84 32.61
C LEU A 49 -60.92 -2.82 32.52
N SER A 50 -60.87 -1.95 31.52
CA SER A 50 -61.89 -0.92 31.29
C SER A 50 -62.99 -1.45 30.38
N TRP A 51 -62.62 -2.19 29.34
CA TRP A 51 -63.55 -2.70 28.33
C TRP A 51 -63.02 -3.99 27.72
N GLN A 52 -63.93 -4.90 27.39
CA GLN A 52 -63.64 -6.14 26.69
C GLN A 52 -64.80 -6.44 25.72
N GLU A 53 -64.47 -6.76 24.47
CA GLU A 53 -65.44 -7.09 23.44
C GLU A 53 -64.94 -8.23 22.57
N GLN A 54 -65.87 -8.92 21.90
CA GLN A 54 -65.56 -10.04 21.02
C GLN A 54 -65.97 -9.69 19.60
N LEU A 55 -64.99 -9.67 18.70
CA LEU A 55 -65.16 -9.50 17.27
C LEU A 55 -65.86 -10.72 16.66
N SER A 56 -66.59 -10.45 15.60
CA SER A 56 -67.29 -11.48 14.85
C SER A 56 -66.30 -12.30 13.99
N GLU A 57 -66.47 -13.62 13.96
CA GLU A 57 -65.58 -14.54 13.21
C GLU A 57 -65.54 -14.24 11.70
N THR A 58 -66.61 -13.66 11.17
CA THR A 58 -66.73 -13.30 9.75
C THR A 58 -65.79 -12.20 9.32
N HIS A 59 -65.41 -11.30 10.23
CA HIS A 59 -64.51 -10.20 9.90
C HIS A 59 -63.05 -10.65 10.04
N LEU A 60 -62.73 -11.61 10.93
CA LEU A 60 -61.37 -12.14 11.12
C LEU A 60 -60.72 -12.72 9.85
N ALA A 61 -61.53 -13.12 8.86
CA ALA A 61 -61.05 -13.65 7.59
C ALA A 61 -60.50 -12.57 6.63
N ASP A 62 -60.93 -11.31 6.76
CA ASP A 62 -60.50 -10.21 5.89
C ASP A 62 -59.93 -9.04 6.70
N MET A 63 -58.65 -8.75 6.47
CA MET A 63 -57.90 -7.72 7.19
C MET A 63 -58.50 -6.32 7.00
N GLN A 64 -59.08 -6.00 5.84
CA GLN A 64 -59.69 -4.69 5.61
C GLN A 64 -60.98 -4.53 6.42
N SER A 65 -61.84 -5.55 6.36
CA SER A 65 -63.05 -5.62 7.18
C SER A 65 -62.75 -5.52 8.68
N LEU A 66 -61.67 -6.14 9.16
CA LEU A 66 -61.19 -5.97 10.54
C LEU A 66 -60.77 -4.54 10.85
N THR A 67 -60.03 -3.87 9.95
CA THR A 67 -59.62 -2.49 10.23
C THR A 67 -60.80 -1.56 10.40
N ASP A 68 -61.86 -1.75 9.62
CA ASP A 68 -63.02 -0.87 9.67
C ASP A 68 -63.85 -1.13 10.93
N GLU A 69 -64.09 -2.40 11.32
CA GLU A 69 -64.73 -2.71 12.61
C GLU A 69 -63.92 -2.21 13.80
N LEU A 70 -62.61 -2.45 13.79
CA LEU A 70 -61.72 -1.95 14.85
C LEU A 70 -61.77 -0.42 14.93
N ARG A 71 -61.79 0.27 13.79
CA ARG A 71 -61.91 1.73 13.77
C ARG A 71 -63.23 2.18 14.39
N GLU A 72 -64.34 1.54 14.06
CA GLU A 72 -65.65 1.86 14.63
C GLU A 72 -65.67 1.64 16.15
N LEU A 73 -65.15 0.51 16.64
CA LEU A 73 -65.09 0.21 18.07
C LEU A 73 -64.18 1.19 18.84
N LEU A 74 -63.01 1.52 18.29
CA LEU A 74 -62.08 2.48 18.90
C LEU A 74 -62.69 3.88 19.00
N LEU A 75 -63.48 4.29 17.99
CA LEU A 75 -64.21 5.56 18.01
C LEU A 75 -65.37 5.55 19.02
N GLN A 76 -66.10 4.44 19.12
CA GLN A 76 -67.21 4.30 20.07
C GLN A 76 -66.73 4.38 21.53
N HIS A 77 -65.56 3.82 21.82
CA HIS A 77 -64.98 3.78 23.16
C HIS A 77 -63.99 4.93 23.45
N GLU A 78 -63.87 5.90 22.54
CA GLU A 78 -63.00 7.08 22.66
C GLU A 78 -61.56 6.74 23.09
N VAL A 79 -60.99 5.70 22.49
CA VAL A 79 -59.63 5.22 22.84
C VAL A 79 -58.58 6.29 22.46
N GLU A 80 -57.61 6.52 23.36
CA GLU A 80 -56.53 7.49 23.12
C GLU A 80 -55.70 7.15 21.87
N GLU A 81 -55.41 8.17 21.06
CA GLU A 81 -54.45 8.05 19.95
C GLU A 81 -53.06 7.62 20.49
N GLU A 82 -52.35 6.77 19.74
CA GLU A 82 -51.08 6.15 20.16
C GLU A 82 -51.15 5.21 21.37
N ALA A 83 -52.32 4.68 21.71
CA ALA A 83 -52.46 3.62 22.72
C ALA A 83 -51.49 2.45 22.44
N ALA A 84 -50.91 1.89 23.50
CA ALA A 84 -49.96 0.81 23.39
C ALA A 84 -50.69 -0.48 23.03
N VAL A 85 -50.29 -1.14 21.94
CA VAL A 85 -50.93 -2.36 21.46
C VAL A 85 -50.02 -3.57 21.58
N ILE A 86 -50.58 -4.68 22.07
CA ILE A 86 -49.99 -6.00 21.93
C ILE A 86 -50.94 -6.88 21.13
N LEU A 87 -50.41 -7.48 20.07
CA LEU A 87 -51.18 -8.37 19.20
C LEU A 87 -50.89 -9.83 19.52
N LEU A 88 -51.95 -10.64 19.59
CA LEU A 88 -51.86 -12.10 19.57
C LEU A 88 -52.39 -12.56 18.20
N PRO A 89 -51.51 -12.99 17.29
CA PRO A 89 -51.88 -13.35 15.93
C PRO A 89 -52.72 -14.63 15.86
N ALA A 90 -53.52 -14.77 14.81
CA ALA A 90 -54.42 -15.90 14.61
C ALA A 90 -53.67 -17.23 14.57
N ALA A 91 -54.24 -18.27 15.18
CA ALA A 91 -53.60 -19.58 15.32
C ALA A 91 -53.36 -20.26 13.98
N GLU A 92 -54.17 -19.96 12.97
CA GLU A 92 -54.07 -20.52 11.60
C GLU A 92 -52.89 -19.95 10.81
N ALA A 93 -52.51 -18.71 11.10
CA ALA A 93 -51.37 -18.04 10.47
C ALA A 93 -50.02 -18.38 11.15
N LEU A 94 -50.06 -19.06 12.30
CA LEU A 94 -48.89 -19.42 13.08
C LEU A 94 -48.48 -20.87 12.82
N TYR A 95 -47.18 -21.07 12.59
CA TYR A 95 -46.57 -22.38 12.66
C TYR A 95 -46.08 -22.64 14.07
N SER A 96 -46.63 -23.63 14.77
CA SER A 96 -46.21 -23.98 16.13
C SER A 96 -45.87 -25.47 16.23
N GLU A 97 -44.67 -25.74 16.72
CA GLU A 97 -44.22 -27.11 16.98
C GLU A 97 -43.52 -27.20 18.34
N GLN A 98 -43.54 -28.43 18.88
CA GLN A 98 -42.91 -28.76 20.14
C GLN A 98 -41.80 -29.78 19.91
N LEU A 99 -40.60 -29.48 20.41
CA LEU A 99 -39.41 -30.30 20.28
C LEU A 99 -38.81 -30.60 21.65
N MET A 100 -38.21 -31.78 21.78
CA MET A 100 -37.41 -32.16 22.94
C MET A 100 -35.94 -32.01 22.57
N LEU A 101 -35.26 -31.06 23.20
CA LEU A 101 -33.84 -30.79 23.00
C LEU A 101 -33.06 -31.13 24.27
N PRO A 102 -31.78 -31.55 24.17
CA PRO A 102 -30.93 -31.69 25.35
C PRO A 102 -30.71 -30.34 26.04
N ALA A 103 -30.24 -30.36 27.29
CA ALA A 103 -29.85 -29.14 27.99
C ALA A 103 -28.71 -28.40 27.25
N LEU A 104 -29.07 -27.37 26.47
CA LEU A 104 -28.17 -26.55 25.68
C LEU A 104 -28.13 -25.11 26.21
N GLN A 105 -27.06 -24.38 25.88
CA GLN A 105 -27.03 -22.93 26.14
C GLN A 105 -28.02 -22.21 25.22
N ARG A 106 -28.55 -21.05 25.65
CA ARG A 106 -29.57 -20.29 24.88
C ARG A 106 -29.16 -20.00 23.42
N ARG A 107 -27.87 -19.73 23.17
CA ARG A 107 -27.34 -19.49 21.81
C ARG A 107 -27.35 -20.74 20.94
N GLU A 108 -27.02 -21.89 21.54
CA GLU A 108 -27.01 -23.19 20.85
C GLU A 108 -28.44 -23.65 20.58
N LEU A 109 -29.34 -23.45 21.54
CA LEU A 109 -30.78 -23.71 21.40
C LEU A 109 -31.36 -22.85 20.26
N GLN A 110 -31.02 -21.56 20.20
CA GLN A 110 -31.42 -20.69 19.09
C GLN A 110 -30.90 -21.19 17.73
N ALA A 111 -29.64 -21.63 17.66
CA ALA A 111 -29.06 -22.16 16.43
C ALA A 111 -29.73 -23.48 15.99
N ALA A 112 -30.04 -24.36 16.94
CA ALA A 112 -30.76 -25.61 16.69
C ALA A 112 -32.18 -25.35 16.17
N LEU A 113 -32.95 -24.48 16.84
CA LEU A 113 -34.30 -24.13 16.40
C LEU A 113 -34.31 -23.46 15.02
N MET A 114 -33.33 -22.59 14.75
CA MET A 114 -33.20 -21.97 13.43
C MET A 114 -32.96 -23.02 12.34
N TRP A 115 -32.24 -24.10 12.65
CA TRP A 115 -32.05 -25.20 11.71
C TRP A 115 -33.33 -26.02 11.52
N GLU A 116 -34.05 -26.34 12.59
CA GLU A 116 -35.33 -27.07 12.53
C GLU A 116 -36.38 -26.31 11.72
N LEU A 117 -36.52 -25.00 11.96
CA LEU A 117 -37.40 -24.10 11.22
C LEU A 117 -37.16 -24.12 9.70
N GLN A 118 -35.92 -24.32 9.25
CA GLN A 118 -35.61 -24.40 7.82
C GLN A 118 -36.11 -25.70 7.17
N GLN A 119 -36.27 -26.75 7.96
CA GLN A 119 -36.70 -28.07 7.48
C GLN A 119 -38.21 -28.24 7.59
N SER A 120 -38.80 -27.74 8.67
CA SER A 120 -40.19 -27.98 9.03
C SER A 120 -41.17 -27.03 8.34
N VAL A 121 -40.81 -25.75 8.20
CA VAL A 121 -41.72 -24.73 7.66
C VAL A 121 -41.88 -24.88 6.14
N PRO A 122 -43.12 -24.78 5.59
CA PRO A 122 -43.35 -24.83 4.16
C PRO A 122 -42.50 -23.79 3.41
N LYS A 123 -41.78 -24.24 2.37
CA LYS A 123 -40.86 -23.41 1.56
C LYS A 123 -41.55 -22.32 0.71
N ALA A 124 -42.85 -22.10 0.90
CA ALA A 124 -43.62 -21.16 0.10
C ALA A 124 -43.26 -19.69 0.40
N GLU A 125 -42.84 -19.38 1.62
CA GLU A 125 -42.53 -18.00 2.01
C GLU A 125 -41.03 -17.77 2.26
N THR A 126 -40.61 -16.53 1.98
CA THR A 126 -39.19 -16.17 1.87
C THR A 126 -38.54 -15.72 3.18
N SER A 127 -39.34 -15.40 4.20
CA SER A 127 -38.86 -14.90 5.49
C SER A 127 -39.90 -15.08 6.59
N TYR A 128 -39.43 -15.48 7.77
CA TYR A 128 -40.26 -15.75 8.94
C TYR A 128 -39.65 -15.09 10.18
N SER A 129 -40.51 -14.68 11.09
CA SER A 129 -40.16 -14.20 12.41
C SER A 129 -40.61 -15.23 13.44
N TYR A 130 -39.73 -15.65 14.34
CA TYR A 130 -40.01 -16.74 15.28
C TYR A 130 -39.72 -16.34 16.73
N SER A 131 -40.42 -16.97 17.65
CA SER A 131 -40.13 -16.93 19.09
C SER A 131 -40.15 -18.35 19.65
N PHE A 132 -39.54 -18.55 20.82
CA PHE A 132 -39.57 -19.85 21.47
C PHE A 132 -39.72 -19.71 22.98
N GLU A 133 -40.42 -20.68 23.55
CA GLU A 133 -40.56 -20.87 24.99
C GLU A 133 -39.91 -22.21 25.33
N ALA A 134 -38.94 -22.18 26.24
CA ALA A 134 -38.21 -23.36 26.68
C ALA A 134 -38.59 -23.69 28.12
N ASN A 135 -39.20 -24.86 28.32
CA ASN A 135 -39.54 -25.40 29.63
C ASN A 135 -38.58 -26.55 29.97
N ILE A 136 -38.03 -26.57 31.19
CA ILE A 136 -37.17 -27.65 31.65
C ILE A 136 -38.05 -28.83 32.03
N VAL A 137 -37.78 -29.99 31.44
CA VAL A 137 -38.49 -31.25 31.70
C VAL A 137 -37.43 -32.33 31.98
N GLY A 138 -37.36 -32.80 33.22
CA GLY A 138 -36.44 -33.87 33.64
C GLY A 138 -36.03 -33.76 35.12
N GLU A 139 -35.70 -34.90 35.74
CA GLU A 139 -35.06 -34.94 37.06
C GLU A 139 -33.55 -34.67 36.94
N ALA A 140 -32.90 -34.31 38.06
CA ALA A 140 -31.64 -33.57 38.15
C ALA A 140 -30.45 -34.02 37.26
N ASP A 141 -30.41 -35.28 36.80
CA ASP A 141 -29.31 -35.86 36.02
C ASP A 141 -29.57 -35.94 34.49
N GLU A 142 -30.81 -35.81 34.01
CA GLU A 142 -31.16 -35.82 32.57
C GLU A 142 -32.06 -34.63 32.20
N GLN A 143 -31.53 -33.42 32.36
CA GLN A 143 -32.27 -32.20 32.00
C GLN A 143 -32.48 -32.13 30.47
N GLN A 144 -33.73 -32.25 30.04
CA GLN A 144 -34.15 -31.97 28.67
C GLN A 144 -34.97 -30.67 28.65
N TYR A 145 -34.86 -29.90 27.57
CA TYR A 145 -35.73 -28.76 27.31
C TYR A 145 -36.87 -29.20 26.40
N GLN A 146 -38.09 -29.06 26.88
CA GLN A 146 -39.28 -29.06 26.04
C GLN A 146 -39.43 -27.64 25.48
N VAL A 147 -39.10 -27.48 24.20
CA VAL A 147 -39.11 -26.19 23.53
C VAL A 147 -40.29 -26.13 22.58
N THR A 148 -41.19 -25.19 22.82
CA THR A 148 -42.24 -24.83 21.86
C THR A 148 -41.76 -23.62 21.08
N TYR A 149 -41.57 -23.78 19.78
CA TYR A 149 -41.25 -22.67 18.90
C TYR A 149 -42.46 -22.30 18.05
N THR A 150 -42.62 -21.00 17.82
CA THR A 150 -43.71 -20.43 17.04
C THR A 150 -43.12 -19.51 15.99
N ALA A 151 -43.48 -19.73 14.73
CA ALA A 151 -43.06 -18.92 13.60
C ALA A 151 -44.26 -18.24 12.96
N LEU A 152 -44.03 -17.00 12.56
CA LEU A 152 -44.97 -16.13 11.88
C LEU A 152 -44.38 -15.69 10.54
N PRO A 153 -45.15 -15.78 9.44
CA PRO A 153 -44.82 -15.16 8.16
C PRO A 153 -44.48 -13.66 8.29
N ASP A 154 -43.38 -13.22 7.66
CA ASP A 154 -43.06 -11.78 7.62
C ASP A 154 -44.11 -10.97 6.84
N THR A 155 -44.81 -11.60 5.88
CA THR A 155 -45.93 -10.98 5.13
C THR A 155 -47.09 -10.64 6.07
N TYR A 156 -47.51 -11.60 6.89
CA TYR A 156 -48.57 -11.41 7.87
C TYR A 156 -48.15 -10.41 8.96
N GLN A 157 -46.88 -10.46 9.41
CA GLN A 157 -46.36 -9.45 10.33
C GLN A 157 -46.47 -8.03 9.73
N ALA A 158 -46.11 -7.85 8.45
CA ALA A 158 -46.20 -6.55 7.79
C ALA A 158 -47.66 -6.07 7.67
N GLU A 159 -48.59 -6.99 7.42
CA GLU A 159 -50.03 -6.67 7.44
C GLU A 159 -50.44 -6.16 8.82
N LEU A 160 -50.12 -6.88 9.90
CA LEU A 160 -50.42 -6.45 11.27
C LEU A 160 -49.83 -5.08 11.64
N GLU A 161 -48.59 -4.81 11.22
CA GLU A 161 -47.94 -3.51 11.40
C GLU A 161 -48.67 -2.41 10.62
N GLN A 162 -49.16 -2.73 9.41
CA GLN A 162 -49.98 -1.83 8.61
C GLN A 162 -51.36 -1.57 9.23
N LEU A 163 -52.00 -2.58 9.85
CA LEU A 163 -53.25 -2.40 10.60
C LEU A 163 -53.05 -1.44 11.78
N CYS A 164 -51.98 -1.63 12.57
CA CYS A 164 -51.71 -0.73 13.69
C CYS A 164 -51.43 0.69 13.21
N SER A 165 -50.67 0.83 12.12
CA SER A 165 -50.35 2.13 11.53
C SER A 165 -51.58 2.85 11.01
N SER A 166 -52.54 2.13 10.40
CA SER A 166 -53.77 2.71 9.86
C SER A 166 -54.76 3.13 10.94
N LEU A 167 -54.68 2.51 12.12
CA LEU A 167 -55.47 2.82 13.31
C LEU A 167 -54.77 3.82 14.26
N LEU A 168 -53.58 4.33 13.90
CA LEU A 168 -52.77 5.24 14.72
C LEU A 168 -52.42 4.65 16.10
N LEU A 169 -52.25 3.34 16.15
CA LEU A 169 -51.90 2.59 17.36
C LEU A 169 -50.41 2.32 17.44
N LYS A 170 -49.86 2.34 18.65
CA LYS A 170 -48.43 2.10 18.87
C LYS A 170 -48.17 0.63 19.19
N LEU A 171 -47.81 -0.15 18.17
CA LEU A 171 -47.43 -1.56 18.34
C LEU A 171 -46.20 -1.68 19.25
N GLN A 172 -46.38 -2.27 20.43
CA GLN A 172 -45.30 -2.55 21.39
C GLN A 172 -44.66 -3.91 21.14
N GLY A 173 -45.43 -4.86 20.62
CA GLY A 173 -44.92 -6.16 20.19
C GLY A 173 -46.01 -7.17 19.88
N ILE A 174 -45.59 -8.29 19.33
CA ILE A 174 -46.45 -9.39 18.90
C ILE A 174 -46.14 -10.61 19.78
N TRP A 175 -47.15 -11.18 20.40
CA TRP A 175 -47.00 -12.36 21.26
C TRP A 175 -47.33 -13.61 20.45
N LEU A 176 -46.30 -14.36 20.05
CA LEU A 176 -46.46 -15.53 19.19
C LEU A 176 -46.79 -16.82 19.96
N GLY A 177 -47.06 -16.74 21.27
CA GLY A 177 -47.34 -17.89 22.14
C GLY A 177 -48.83 -18.06 22.44
N LYS A 178 -49.23 -19.26 22.89
CA LYS A 178 -50.60 -19.51 23.37
C LYS A 178 -50.75 -18.93 24.78
N VAL A 179 -51.20 -17.68 24.86
CA VAL A 179 -51.38 -16.96 26.13
C VAL A 179 -52.77 -16.33 26.16
N THR A 180 -53.45 -16.36 27.31
CA THR A 180 -54.73 -15.68 27.49
C THR A 180 -54.52 -14.17 27.60
N LEU A 181 -55.54 -13.37 27.25
CA LEU A 181 -55.46 -11.90 27.34
C LEU A 181 -55.07 -11.42 28.74
N ASP A 182 -55.64 -12.00 29.79
CA ASP A 182 -55.32 -11.64 31.18
C ASP A 182 -53.88 -11.98 31.57
N ALA A 183 -53.37 -13.13 31.12
CA ALA A 183 -51.99 -13.52 31.37
C ALA A 183 -51.01 -12.59 30.63
N ALA A 184 -51.36 -12.17 29.41
CA ALA A 184 -50.59 -11.19 28.64
C ALA A 184 -50.60 -9.80 29.32
N ALA A 185 -51.76 -9.33 29.76
CA ALA A 185 -51.91 -8.05 30.47
C ALA A 185 -51.08 -8.04 31.77
N THR A 186 -51.25 -9.07 32.60
CA THR A 186 -50.52 -9.18 33.88
C THR A 186 -49.00 -9.25 33.67
N ALA A 187 -48.52 -9.98 32.67
CA ALA A 187 -47.10 -10.02 32.34
C ALA A 187 -46.56 -8.69 31.80
N TRP A 188 -47.34 -7.96 30.98
CA TRP A 188 -46.99 -6.62 30.52
C TRP A 188 -46.84 -5.65 31.70
N PHE A 189 -47.86 -5.53 32.55
CA PHE A 189 -47.85 -4.62 33.70
C PHE A 189 -46.86 -5.05 34.79
N ALA A 190 -46.54 -6.34 34.92
CA ALA A 190 -45.46 -6.81 35.78
C ALA A 190 -44.07 -6.31 35.34
N GLY A 191 -43.92 -5.78 34.12
CA GLY A 191 -42.65 -5.29 33.59
C GLY A 191 -41.79 -6.38 32.96
N LYS A 192 -42.33 -7.59 32.75
CA LYS A 192 -41.62 -8.68 32.08
C LYS A 192 -41.25 -8.26 30.65
N PRO A 193 -40.04 -8.60 30.16
CA PRO A 193 -39.73 -8.42 28.74
C PRO A 193 -40.77 -9.18 27.90
N LEU A 194 -41.18 -8.59 26.78
CA LEU A 194 -41.90 -9.34 25.76
C LEU A 194 -40.99 -10.45 25.23
N PRO A 195 -41.54 -11.60 24.82
CA PRO A 195 -40.73 -12.67 24.24
C PRO A 195 -39.95 -12.11 23.04
N PRO A 196 -38.63 -12.34 22.96
CA PRO A 196 -37.84 -11.82 21.85
C PRO A 196 -38.28 -12.51 20.57
N VAL A 197 -38.65 -11.70 19.58
CA VAL A 197 -38.94 -12.15 18.22
C VAL A 197 -37.64 -12.10 17.42
N TYR A 198 -37.20 -13.25 16.95
CA TYR A 198 -36.01 -13.41 16.12
C TYR A 198 -36.42 -13.44 14.65
N ARG A 199 -35.73 -12.65 13.82
CA ARG A 199 -36.01 -12.60 12.39
C ARG A 199 -35.12 -13.57 11.63
N GLN A 200 -35.73 -14.48 10.89
CA GLN A 200 -35.04 -15.37 9.96
C GLN A 200 -35.29 -14.92 8.52
N GLN A 201 -34.27 -14.30 7.94
CA GLN A 201 -34.26 -14.00 6.53
C GLN A 201 -33.63 -15.18 5.78
N GLN A 202 -34.41 -15.87 4.93
CA GLN A 202 -33.84 -16.86 4.04
C GLN A 202 -32.94 -16.10 3.05
N LYS A 203 -31.62 -16.26 3.18
CA LYS A 203 -30.66 -15.69 2.23
C LYS A 203 -30.87 -16.41 0.90
N ASN A 204 -31.76 -15.87 0.08
CA ASN A 204 -32.07 -16.43 -1.21
C ASN A 204 -30.83 -16.24 -2.10
N LEU A 205 -29.99 -17.28 -2.19
CA LEU A 205 -28.78 -17.28 -3.02
C LEU A 205 -29.11 -16.96 -4.49
N GLN A 206 -30.37 -17.06 -4.90
CA GLN A 206 -30.86 -16.70 -6.23
C GLN A 206 -30.88 -15.18 -6.48
N SER A 207 -31.18 -14.36 -5.47
CA SER A 207 -31.14 -12.89 -5.63
C SER A 207 -29.70 -12.37 -5.67
N VAL A 208 -28.82 -13.02 -4.89
CA VAL A 208 -27.38 -12.77 -4.94
C VAL A 208 -26.80 -13.23 -6.27
N ALA A 209 -27.21 -14.39 -6.80
CA ALA A 209 -26.80 -14.87 -8.11
C ALA A 209 -27.26 -13.92 -9.24
N ALA A 210 -28.50 -13.44 -9.21
CA ALA A 210 -29.02 -12.47 -10.18
C ALA A 210 -28.30 -11.10 -10.10
N ALA A 211 -27.95 -10.67 -8.89
CA ALA A 211 -27.13 -9.46 -8.70
C ALA A 211 -25.68 -9.66 -9.19
N PHE A 212 -25.13 -10.86 -9.01
CA PHE A 212 -23.78 -11.22 -9.47
C PHE A 212 -23.69 -11.24 -10.99
N ASP A 213 -24.72 -11.78 -11.67
CA ASP A 213 -24.78 -11.85 -13.14
C ASP A 213 -24.83 -10.44 -13.78
N ARG A 214 -25.46 -9.48 -13.09
CA ARG A 214 -25.50 -8.07 -13.52
C ARG A 214 -24.18 -7.33 -13.31
N TRP A 215 -23.33 -7.80 -12.40
CA TRP A 215 -22.05 -7.15 -12.04
C TRP A 215 -20.83 -7.78 -12.72
N LEU A 216 -20.89 -9.07 -13.06
CA LEU A 216 -19.86 -9.79 -13.80
C LEU A 216 -19.37 -9.08 -15.07
N PRO A 217 -20.23 -8.57 -15.98
CA PRO A 217 -19.75 -7.91 -17.18
C PRO A 217 -19.04 -6.58 -16.87
N LYS A 218 -19.49 -5.84 -15.84
CA LYS A 218 -18.88 -4.56 -15.44
C LYS A 218 -17.48 -4.76 -14.84
N VAL A 219 -17.33 -5.76 -13.98
CA VAL A 219 -16.05 -6.10 -13.36
C VAL A 219 -15.07 -6.64 -14.41
N SER A 220 -15.54 -7.49 -15.32
CA SER A 220 -14.73 -7.98 -16.44
C SER A 220 -14.19 -6.83 -17.31
N CYS A 221 -15.04 -5.90 -17.74
CA CYS A 221 -14.61 -4.73 -18.51
C CYS A 221 -13.60 -3.85 -17.76
N ALA A 222 -13.77 -3.65 -16.45
CA ALA A 222 -12.84 -2.86 -15.65
C ALA A 222 -11.45 -3.53 -15.54
N VAL A 223 -11.41 -4.86 -15.34
CA VAL A 223 -10.16 -5.62 -15.30
C VAL A 223 -9.45 -5.59 -16.65
N PHE A 224 -10.18 -5.76 -17.76
CA PHE A 224 -9.60 -5.64 -19.10
C PHE A 224 -9.06 -4.22 -19.37
N ALA A 225 -9.77 -3.17 -18.95
CA ALA A 225 -9.30 -1.80 -19.08
C ALA A 225 -8.01 -1.54 -18.27
N LEU A 226 -7.95 -2.03 -17.02
CA LEU A 226 -6.76 -1.93 -16.19
C LEU A 226 -5.58 -2.72 -16.77
N ALA A 227 -5.83 -3.90 -17.34
CA ALA A 227 -4.80 -4.69 -18.01
C ALA A 227 -4.25 -3.97 -19.25
N LEU A 228 -5.11 -3.33 -20.05
CA LEU A 228 -4.68 -2.52 -21.21
C LEU A 228 -3.89 -1.28 -20.79
N LEU A 229 -4.28 -0.61 -19.70
CA LEU A 229 -3.53 0.52 -19.15
C LEU A 229 -2.16 0.08 -18.62
N ALA A 230 -2.11 -1.04 -17.90
CA ALA A 230 -0.85 -1.61 -17.42
C ALA A 230 0.06 -1.99 -18.59
N TYR A 231 -0.48 -2.66 -19.61
CA TYR A 231 0.27 -3.03 -20.82
C TYR A 231 0.76 -1.82 -21.61
N GLY A 232 -0.08 -0.79 -21.78
CA GLY A 232 0.30 0.47 -22.41
C GLY A 232 1.39 1.21 -21.64
N SER A 233 1.31 1.22 -20.30
CA SER A 233 2.34 1.84 -19.45
C SER A 233 3.69 1.11 -19.53
N ALA A 234 3.68 -0.23 -19.61
CA ALA A 234 4.88 -1.03 -19.76
C ALA A 234 5.57 -0.78 -21.11
N LEU A 235 4.80 -0.76 -22.21
CA LEU A 235 5.33 -0.44 -23.54
C LEU A 235 5.86 1.01 -23.62
N GLY A 236 5.15 1.96 -23.03
CA GLY A 236 5.59 3.36 -22.94
C GLY A 236 6.89 3.51 -22.14
N GLY A 237 7.02 2.78 -21.04
CA GLY A 237 8.25 2.72 -20.24
C GLY A 237 9.44 2.18 -21.02
N CYS A 238 9.26 1.09 -21.78
CA CYS A 238 10.31 0.52 -22.63
C CYS A 238 10.74 1.50 -23.74
N TYR A 239 9.81 2.19 -24.37
CA TYR A 239 10.13 3.18 -25.41
C TYR A 239 10.91 4.37 -24.85
N LEU A 240 10.49 4.89 -23.69
CA LEU A 240 11.13 6.03 -23.05
C LEU A 240 12.54 5.68 -22.53
N ALA A 241 12.74 4.46 -22.03
CA ALA A 241 14.06 3.94 -21.66
C ALA A 241 14.99 3.87 -22.88
N GLN A 242 14.50 3.40 -24.04
CA GLN A 242 15.30 3.33 -25.27
C GLN A 242 15.68 4.72 -25.80
N HIS A 243 14.78 5.70 -25.70
CA HIS A 243 15.09 7.08 -26.07
C HIS A 243 16.13 7.72 -25.13
N ASN A 244 16.06 7.43 -23.83
CA ASN A 244 17.04 7.91 -22.86
C ASN A 244 18.42 7.28 -23.08
N LEU A 245 18.49 5.99 -23.45
CA LEU A 245 19.75 5.33 -23.81
C LEU A 245 20.44 6.04 -24.99
N GLN A 246 19.70 6.39 -26.03
CA GLN A 246 20.25 7.14 -27.17
C GLN A 246 20.81 8.51 -26.77
N LYS A 247 20.14 9.23 -25.86
CA LYS A 247 20.66 10.50 -25.32
C LYS A 247 21.93 10.29 -24.50
N VAL A 248 22.01 9.21 -23.73
CA VAL A 248 23.20 8.88 -22.95
C VAL A 248 24.36 8.51 -23.88
N GLU A 249 24.13 7.72 -24.92
CA GLU A 249 25.14 7.41 -25.94
C GLU A 249 25.68 8.67 -26.65
N GLN A 250 24.80 9.61 -27.00
CA GLN A 250 25.22 10.89 -27.57
C GLN A 250 26.08 11.71 -26.60
N LYS A 251 25.72 11.74 -25.32
CA LYS A 251 26.53 12.41 -24.28
C LYS A 251 27.86 11.70 -24.05
N LEU A 252 27.90 10.36 -24.06
CA LEU A 252 29.13 9.58 -23.93
C LEU A 252 30.12 9.92 -25.05
N LYS A 253 29.65 9.98 -26.31
CA LYS A 253 30.49 10.41 -27.44
C LYS A 253 31.04 11.83 -27.27
N GLN A 254 30.27 12.74 -26.65
CA GLN A 254 30.76 14.09 -26.33
C GLN A 254 31.83 14.07 -25.22
N TYR A 255 31.69 13.20 -24.22
CA TYR A 255 32.68 13.04 -23.15
C TYR A 255 33.99 12.41 -23.65
N GLU A 256 33.94 11.42 -24.55
CA GLU A 256 35.13 10.81 -25.15
C GLU A 256 36.02 11.85 -25.87
N VAL A 257 35.40 12.78 -26.61
CA VAL A 257 36.13 13.90 -27.24
C VAL A 257 36.78 14.81 -26.20
N TRP A 258 36.13 15.02 -25.06
CA TRP A 258 36.66 15.88 -24.00
C TRP A 258 37.81 15.21 -23.25
N GLU A 259 37.73 13.90 -22.97
CA GLU A 259 38.83 13.13 -22.40
C GLU A 259 40.07 13.16 -23.31
N GLN A 260 39.89 13.03 -24.63
CA GLN A 260 41.00 13.18 -25.58
C GLN A 260 41.65 14.56 -25.48
N ARG A 261 40.85 15.64 -25.38
CA ARG A 261 41.39 17.00 -25.24
C ARG A 261 42.14 17.20 -23.92
N ILE A 262 41.69 16.59 -22.82
CA ILE A 262 42.43 16.65 -21.56
C ILE A 262 43.78 15.97 -21.72
N GLN A 263 43.81 14.76 -22.29
CA GLN A 263 45.07 14.04 -22.48
C GLN A 263 46.05 14.81 -23.37
N GLU A 264 45.57 15.46 -24.43
CA GLU A 264 46.37 16.34 -25.28
C GLU A 264 46.91 17.55 -24.49
N SER A 265 46.08 18.19 -23.67
CA SER A 265 46.50 19.32 -22.82
C SER A 265 47.56 18.92 -21.80
N GLU A 266 47.41 17.77 -21.12
CA GLU A 266 48.40 17.26 -20.18
C GLU A 266 49.74 16.93 -20.87
N ALA A 267 49.70 16.35 -22.07
CA ALA A 267 50.91 16.07 -22.84
C ALA A 267 51.63 17.36 -23.26
N MET A 268 50.87 18.39 -23.63
CA MET A 268 51.40 19.71 -23.96
C MET A 268 52.02 20.39 -22.73
N GLU A 269 51.36 20.32 -21.57
CA GLU A 269 51.90 20.85 -20.30
C GLU A 269 53.20 20.15 -19.89
N ARG A 270 53.27 18.82 -19.99
CA ARG A 270 54.50 18.06 -19.73
C ARG A 270 55.64 18.49 -20.65
N SER A 271 55.32 18.75 -21.92
CA SER A 271 56.29 19.24 -22.91
C SER A 271 56.80 20.64 -22.55
N CYS A 272 55.91 21.55 -22.16
CA CYS A 272 56.27 22.89 -21.70
C CYS A 272 57.17 22.83 -20.44
N GLN A 273 56.81 22.03 -19.45
CA GLN A 273 57.62 21.84 -18.23
C GLN A 273 59.00 21.25 -18.56
N HIS A 274 59.08 20.36 -19.54
CA HIS A 274 60.36 19.81 -19.98
C HIS A 274 61.24 20.88 -20.63
N LEU A 275 60.66 21.70 -21.52
CA LEU A 275 61.37 22.82 -22.16
C LEU A 275 61.83 23.85 -21.12
N GLU A 276 61.01 24.15 -20.11
CA GLU A 276 61.40 25.06 -19.03
C GLU A 276 62.61 24.53 -18.25
N LYS A 277 62.65 23.23 -17.95
CA LYS A 277 63.82 22.59 -17.32
C LYS A 277 65.07 22.66 -18.20
N LEU A 278 64.93 22.48 -19.52
CA LEU A 278 66.04 22.62 -20.46
C LEU A 278 66.54 24.06 -20.54
N LEU A 279 65.64 25.04 -20.59
CA LEU A 279 65.99 26.47 -20.56
C LEU A 279 66.68 26.87 -19.25
N ALA A 280 66.26 26.31 -18.10
CA ALA A 280 66.92 26.55 -16.83
C ALA A 280 68.33 25.93 -16.74
N ALA A 281 68.60 24.84 -17.47
CA ALA A 281 69.90 24.18 -17.53
C ALA A 281 70.88 24.80 -18.56
N ALA A 282 70.35 25.35 -19.66
CA ALA A 282 71.11 25.98 -20.74
C ALA A 282 72.12 27.06 -20.29
N PRO A 283 71.81 28.01 -19.38
CA PRO A 283 72.77 29.04 -18.98
C PRO A 283 73.95 28.49 -18.16
N LYS A 284 73.84 27.31 -17.55
CA LYS A 284 74.96 26.66 -16.84
C LYS A 284 75.93 26.04 -17.83
N ALA A 285 75.40 25.29 -18.80
CA ALA A 285 76.19 24.71 -19.88
C ALA A 285 76.86 25.78 -20.76
N SER A 286 76.18 26.90 -21.03
CA SER A 286 76.77 27.99 -21.83
C SER A 286 77.93 28.71 -21.12
N LYS A 287 77.89 28.88 -19.80
CA LYS A 287 79.00 29.45 -19.02
C LYS A 287 80.24 28.56 -19.06
N GLU A 288 80.07 27.24 -18.94
CA GLU A 288 81.18 26.28 -19.04
C GLU A 288 81.73 26.19 -20.47
N ALA A 289 80.86 26.21 -21.48
CA ALA A 289 81.26 26.20 -22.88
C ALA A 289 81.96 27.51 -23.32
N ASN A 290 81.57 28.68 -22.80
CA ASN A 290 82.23 29.95 -23.08
C ASN A 290 83.70 29.97 -22.62
N GLY A 291 84.00 29.37 -21.47
CA GLY A 291 85.37 29.26 -20.97
C GLY A 291 86.27 28.43 -21.88
N GLU A 292 85.76 27.31 -22.42
CA GLU A 292 86.49 26.48 -23.37
C GLU A 292 86.57 27.09 -24.78
N LEU A 293 85.51 27.79 -25.21
CA LEU A 293 85.51 28.56 -26.47
C LEU A 293 86.56 29.67 -26.44
N GLU A 294 86.66 30.45 -25.37
CA GLU A 294 87.70 31.47 -25.24
C GLU A 294 89.11 30.88 -25.31
N ARG A 295 89.34 29.70 -24.71
CA ARG A 295 90.64 29.02 -24.74
C ARG A 295 91.01 28.56 -26.14
N ILE A 296 90.05 27.99 -26.88
CA ILE A 296 90.28 27.53 -28.26
C ILE A 296 90.46 28.74 -29.19
N CYS A 297 89.63 29.78 -29.07
CA CYS A 297 89.77 31.01 -29.86
C CYS A 297 91.14 31.69 -29.70
N ARG A 298 91.74 31.65 -28.50
CA ARG A 298 93.11 32.15 -28.28
C ARG A 298 94.20 31.37 -29.02
N GLN A 299 93.91 30.14 -29.46
CA GLN A 299 94.84 29.25 -30.15
C GLN A 299 94.58 29.18 -31.66
N MET A 300 93.61 29.94 -32.19
CA MET A 300 93.27 29.95 -33.61
C MET A 300 94.26 30.78 -34.43
N LEU A 301 94.76 30.21 -35.53
CA LEU A 301 95.59 30.88 -36.52
C LEU A 301 94.75 31.71 -37.52
N PRO A 302 95.30 32.77 -38.13
CA PRO A 302 94.63 33.50 -39.20
C PRO A 302 94.35 32.56 -40.38
N GLY A 303 93.09 32.50 -40.82
CA GLY A 303 92.63 31.60 -41.88
C GLY A 303 91.80 30.39 -41.43
N CYS A 304 91.49 30.27 -40.13
CA CYS A 304 90.55 29.27 -39.61
C CYS A 304 89.44 29.92 -38.78
N TRP A 305 88.21 29.42 -38.86
CA TRP A 305 87.09 29.83 -38.00
C TRP A 305 86.21 28.65 -37.58
N LEU A 306 85.49 28.80 -36.46
CA LEU A 306 84.59 27.78 -35.91
C LEU A 306 83.15 28.05 -36.34
N THR A 307 82.39 26.99 -36.63
CA THR A 307 80.97 27.06 -36.99
C THR A 307 80.06 26.44 -35.94
N ALA A 308 80.53 25.41 -35.23
CA ALA A 308 79.80 24.82 -34.12
C ALA A 308 80.77 24.18 -33.12
N LEU A 309 80.46 24.29 -31.83
CA LEU A 309 81.13 23.55 -30.76
C LEU A 309 80.08 22.75 -30.01
N GLU A 310 80.18 21.43 -30.06
CA GLU A 310 79.32 20.53 -29.31
C GLU A 310 80.01 20.17 -27.99
N TYR A 311 79.62 20.88 -26.92
CA TYR A 311 80.11 20.61 -25.58
C TYR A 311 79.30 19.47 -24.94
N CYS A 312 79.83 18.25 -24.98
CA CYS A 312 79.16 17.06 -24.43
C CYS A 312 79.48 16.79 -22.93
N GLY A 313 79.97 17.79 -22.20
CA GLY A 313 80.33 17.69 -20.78
C GLY A 313 81.75 17.14 -20.53
N THR A 314 82.17 17.16 -19.27
CA THR A 314 83.57 16.99 -18.83
C THR A 314 84.24 15.63 -19.11
N LYS A 315 83.50 14.63 -19.62
CA LYS A 315 84.00 13.26 -19.83
C LYS A 315 83.78 12.72 -21.25
N LYS A 316 83.22 13.54 -22.16
CA LYS A 316 83.01 13.15 -23.56
C LYS A 316 83.93 13.98 -24.46
N PRO A 317 84.36 13.43 -25.61
CA PRO A 317 85.22 14.16 -26.53
C PRO A 317 84.49 15.42 -27.01
N LEU A 318 85.20 16.54 -27.02
CA LEU A 318 84.72 17.79 -27.60
C LEU A 318 84.71 17.64 -29.12
N LEU A 319 83.55 17.88 -29.73
CA LEU A 319 83.40 17.89 -31.18
C LEU A 319 83.46 19.34 -31.65
N LEU A 320 84.56 19.68 -32.33
CA LEU A 320 84.75 20.97 -32.97
C LEU A 320 84.42 20.87 -34.45
N GLN A 321 83.59 21.78 -34.93
CA GLN A 321 83.30 21.94 -36.34
C GLN A 321 83.73 23.35 -36.77
N GLY A 322 84.53 23.42 -37.83
CA GLY A 322 85.05 24.69 -38.34
C GLY A 322 85.39 24.62 -39.82
N ARG A 323 85.91 25.73 -40.34
CA ARG A 323 86.42 25.87 -41.70
C ARG A 323 87.81 26.46 -41.70
N ALA A 324 88.66 26.00 -42.62
CA ALA A 324 90.01 26.49 -42.86
C ALA A 324 90.16 26.94 -44.33
N VAL A 325 90.99 27.95 -44.58
CA VAL A 325 91.24 28.47 -45.94
C VAL A 325 92.09 27.48 -46.75
N ASP A 326 93.17 26.95 -46.18
CA ASP A 326 94.10 26.02 -46.85
C ASP A 326 94.39 24.77 -46.01
N ALA A 327 94.79 23.68 -46.67
CA ALA A 327 95.20 22.43 -46.00
C ALA A 327 96.39 22.64 -45.04
N LEU A 328 97.33 23.52 -45.39
CA LEU A 328 98.46 23.91 -44.54
C LEU A 328 98.02 24.65 -43.26
N ALA A 329 96.95 25.45 -43.35
CA ALA A 329 96.38 26.14 -42.19
C ALA A 329 95.67 25.17 -41.24
N LEU A 330 95.06 24.11 -41.78
CA LEU A 330 94.41 23.06 -41.00
C LEU A 330 95.44 22.16 -40.29
N GLU A 331 96.49 21.74 -40.98
CA GLU A 331 97.57 20.92 -40.41
C GLU A 331 98.32 21.67 -39.30
N SER A 332 98.64 22.95 -39.52
CA SER A 332 99.29 23.78 -38.49
C SER A 332 98.39 24.02 -37.26
N LEU A 333 97.07 24.10 -37.43
CA LEU A 333 96.11 24.20 -36.32
C LEU A 333 96.06 22.89 -35.52
N VAL A 334 96.00 21.74 -36.18
CA VAL A 334 96.04 20.42 -35.51
C VAL A 334 97.35 20.25 -34.74
N GLU A 335 98.49 20.65 -35.32
CA GLU A 335 99.78 20.61 -34.65
C GLU A 335 99.83 21.54 -33.43
N GLN A 336 99.28 22.75 -33.50
CA GLN A 336 99.25 23.66 -32.37
C GLN A 336 98.38 23.12 -31.23
N LEU A 337 97.19 22.59 -31.55
CA LEU A 337 96.32 21.95 -30.55
C LEU A 337 96.99 20.74 -29.88
N GLN A 338 97.79 19.96 -30.61
CA GLN A 338 98.60 18.88 -30.04
C GLN A 338 99.76 19.38 -29.18
N LYS A 339 100.47 20.43 -29.61
CA LYS A 339 101.60 21.05 -28.89
C LYS A 339 101.17 21.78 -27.61
N CYS A 340 99.94 22.29 -27.54
CA CYS A 340 99.42 22.99 -26.37
C CYS A 340 99.26 22.10 -25.13
N GLY A 341 99.35 20.77 -25.25
CA GLY A 341 99.48 19.85 -24.11
C GLY A 341 98.23 19.63 -23.26
N TYR A 342 97.12 20.34 -23.55
CA TYR A 342 95.82 20.21 -22.86
C TYR A 342 94.98 19.03 -23.36
N TYR A 343 95.20 18.59 -24.60
CA TYR A 343 94.46 17.51 -25.24
C TYR A 343 95.33 16.23 -25.30
N SER A 344 94.75 15.07 -25.02
CA SER A 344 95.42 13.76 -25.07
C SER A 344 95.47 13.25 -26.51
N ARG A 345 94.43 13.55 -27.28
CA ARG A 345 94.27 13.10 -28.66
C ARG A 345 93.44 14.13 -29.43
N VAL A 346 93.96 14.55 -30.58
CA VAL A 346 93.27 15.41 -31.55
C VAL A 346 93.09 14.57 -32.80
N GLU A 347 91.87 14.09 -33.04
CA GLU A 347 91.55 13.30 -34.24
C GLU A 347 90.78 14.16 -35.23
N LEU A 348 91.26 14.20 -36.47
CA LEU A 348 90.49 14.75 -37.58
C LEU A 348 89.53 13.67 -38.07
N LEU A 349 88.24 13.84 -37.78
CA LEU A 349 87.21 12.87 -38.13
C LEU A 349 86.78 13.03 -39.59
N GLN A 350 86.65 14.27 -40.07
CA GLN A 350 86.22 14.59 -41.42
C GLN A 350 86.90 15.88 -41.88
N SER A 351 87.51 15.88 -43.06
CA SER A 351 87.89 17.08 -43.80
C SER A 351 87.28 16.99 -45.19
N GLU A 352 86.38 17.91 -45.51
CA GLU A 352 85.71 17.96 -46.81
C GLU A 352 85.98 19.32 -47.45
N GLN A 353 86.49 19.32 -48.68
CA GLN A 353 86.76 20.54 -49.42
C GLN A 353 85.43 21.10 -49.97
N GLN A 354 84.97 22.21 -49.41
CA GLN A 354 83.74 22.89 -49.83
C GLN A 354 84.13 24.23 -50.46
N GLY A 355 84.31 24.22 -51.78
CA GLY A 355 84.71 25.41 -52.56
C GLY A 355 86.16 25.83 -52.27
N ASN A 356 86.35 27.10 -51.90
CA ASN A 356 87.67 27.69 -51.61
C ASN A 356 88.12 27.52 -50.15
N THR A 357 87.43 26.67 -49.38
CA THR A 357 87.71 26.39 -47.95
C THR A 357 87.49 24.91 -47.63
N ILE A 358 88.15 24.41 -46.59
CA ILE A 358 88.03 23.04 -46.08
C ILE A 358 87.17 23.06 -44.82
N ALA A 359 86.01 22.38 -44.85
CA ALA A 359 85.22 22.12 -43.66
C ALA A 359 85.85 20.96 -42.89
N TYR A 360 86.11 21.15 -41.60
CA TYR A 360 86.72 20.14 -40.76
C TYR A 360 85.86 19.84 -39.54
N LYS A 361 85.88 18.57 -39.13
CA LYS A 361 85.39 18.11 -37.82
C LYS A 361 86.55 17.49 -37.06
N LEU A 362 86.90 18.12 -35.94
CA LEU A 362 87.92 17.63 -35.02
C LEU A 362 87.25 17.06 -33.77
N LYS A 363 87.76 15.92 -33.33
CA LYS A 363 87.42 15.31 -32.05
C LYS A 363 88.61 15.54 -31.12
N LEU A 364 88.37 16.32 -30.06
CA LEU A 364 89.36 16.58 -29.02
C LEU A 364 89.04 15.73 -27.79
N GLU A 365 89.99 14.89 -27.39
CA GLU A 365 89.96 14.22 -26.10
C GLU A 365 90.83 15.00 -25.12
N LEU A 366 90.24 15.37 -23.97
CA LEU A 366 90.94 16.07 -22.90
C LEU A 366 91.87 15.08 -22.18
N LYS A 367 93.08 15.52 -21.79
CA LYS A 367 93.90 14.73 -20.86
C LYS A 367 93.20 14.65 -19.52
N GLU A 368 92.91 13.45 -19.05
CA GLU A 368 92.38 13.21 -17.71
C GLU A 368 93.40 13.73 -16.68
N GLY A 369 93.14 14.91 -16.10
CA GLY A 369 94.00 15.43 -15.02
C GLY A 369 94.18 16.94 -14.88
N LYS A 370 93.48 17.82 -15.61
CA LYS A 370 93.43 19.26 -15.26
C LYS A 370 92.01 19.80 -15.39
N LYS A 371 91.48 20.27 -14.26
CA LYS A 371 90.24 21.06 -14.16
C LYS A 371 90.47 22.49 -14.62
#